data_AF-A0AAE1LAF1-F1
#
_entry.id   AF-A0AAE1LAF1-F1
#
_cell.length_a   1.000
_cell.length_b   1.000
_cell.length_c   1.000
_cell.angle_alpha   90.00
_cell.angle_beta   90.00
_cell.angle_gamma   90.00
#
_symmetry.space_group_name_H-M   'P 1'
#
loop_
_entity.id
_entity.type
_entity.pdbx_description
1 polymer ?
#
loop_
_entity_poly.entity_id
_entity_poly.type
_entity_poly.pdbx_seq_one_letter_code
_entity_poly.pdbx_strand_id
1 'polypeptide(L)'
;MAAINDLSVVMDENKRGIQYGLYSAALFGLAVALRSVRPFKKFSTPQSVPSSFVKKHVTLHGRVMEVEPSGELKVDHFPIWPLPGQSSSLLSVQIDSIQTVGLSTAWLSTVVKGSKIKFQPIAVNDNALSCIRKNVGLQLVSLGFASVKPIHTSLKSKLYLKYYKELLAAEDKAEKKKLGIWNDKD
;
A
#
# COMPACT_ATOMS: atom_id res chain seq x y z
N MET A 1 -2.87 55.18 13.00
CA MET A 1 -4.34 55.11 12.88
C MET A 1 -4.83 55.43 11.46
N ALA A 2 -4.27 56.42 10.76
CA ALA A 2 -4.67 56.77 9.39
C ALA A 2 -4.64 55.59 8.38
N ALA A 3 -3.56 54.80 8.36
CA ALA A 3 -3.43 53.65 7.45
C ALA A 3 -4.45 52.52 7.70
N ILE A 4 -4.89 52.35 8.95
CA ILE A 4 -5.91 51.33 9.31
C ILE A 4 -7.29 51.81 8.85
N ASN A 5 -7.55 53.11 8.97
CA ASN A 5 -8.80 53.72 8.50
C ASN A 5 -8.88 53.69 6.96
N ASP A 6 -7.79 53.99 6.25
CA ASP A 6 -7.71 53.88 4.78
C ASP A 6 -7.94 52.44 4.31
N LEU A 7 -7.34 51.46 5.00
CA LEU A 7 -7.59 50.05 4.73
C LEU A 7 -9.06 49.68 4.97
N SER A 8 -9.69 50.21 6.01
CA SER A 8 -11.09 49.92 6.31
C SER A 8 -12.05 50.48 5.24
N VAL A 9 -11.77 51.66 4.69
CA VAL A 9 -12.57 52.29 3.62
C VAL A 9 -12.44 51.49 2.31
N VAL A 10 -11.22 51.12 1.93
CA VAL A 10 -10.96 50.28 0.74
C VAL A 10 -11.55 48.88 0.90
N MET A 11 -11.53 48.32 2.12
CA MET A 11 -12.09 47.01 2.43
C MET A 11 -13.63 47.01 2.39
N ASP A 12 -14.27 48.11 2.81
CA ASP A 12 -15.72 48.27 2.73
C ASP A 12 -16.22 48.56 1.31
N GLU A 13 -15.46 49.30 0.49
CA GLU A 13 -15.81 49.55 -0.92
C GLU A 13 -15.68 48.31 -1.81
N ASN A 14 -14.69 47.43 -1.55
CA ASN A 14 -14.38 46.31 -2.45
C ASN A 14 -14.51 44.93 -1.79
N LYS A 15 -15.60 44.72 -1.04
CA LYS A 15 -15.91 43.44 -0.35
C LYS A 15 -15.86 42.22 -1.30
N ARG A 16 -16.35 42.38 -2.53
CA ARG A 16 -16.37 41.29 -3.53
C ARG A 16 -14.97 40.94 -4.04
N GLY A 17 -14.12 41.94 -4.29
CA GLY A 17 -12.73 41.73 -4.72
C GLY A 17 -11.91 40.97 -3.68
N ILE A 18 -12.06 41.34 -2.41
CA ILE A 18 -11.38 40.66 -1.29
C ILE A 18 -11.88 39.23 -1.11
N GLN A 19 -13.19 39.00 -1.22
CA GLN A 19 -13.76 37.65 -1.20
C GLN A 19 -13.19 36.78 -2.33
N TYR A 20 -13.15 37.27 -3.57
CA TYR A 20 -12.55 36.51 -4.68
C TYR A 20 -11.05 36.30 -4.51
N GLY A 21 -10.32 37.26 -3.94
CA GLY A 21 -8.92 37.11 -3.57
C GLY A 21 -8.72 35.97 -2.56
N LEU A 22 -9.54 35.93 -1.51
CA LEU A 22 -9.48 34.88 -0.50
C LEU A 22 -9.86 33.50 -1.08
N TYR A 23 -10.93 33.43 -1.89
CA TYR A 23 -11.33 32.18 -2.53
C TYR A 23 -10.30 31.67 -3.53
N SER A 24 -9.67 32.55 -4.30
CA SER A 24 -8.62 32.15 -5.24
C SER A 24 -7.37 31.62 -4.51
N ALA A 25 -6.93 32.28 -3.43
CA ALA A 25 -5.84 31.79 -2.59
C ALA A 25 -6.18 30.42 -1.97
N ALA A 26 -7.40 30.23 -1.47
CA ALA A 26 -7.87 28.96 -0.93
C ALA A 26 -7.90 27.85 -1.99
N LEU A 27 -8.41 28.13 -3.19
CA LEU A 27 -8.44 27.18 -4.31
C LEU A 27 -7.04 26.78 -4.75
N PHE A 28 -6.09 27.73 -4.81
CA PHE A 28 -4.69 27.45 -5.11
C PHE A 28 -4.05 26.52 -4.07
N GLY A 29 -4.25 26.82 -2.78
CA GLY A 29 -3.76 25.96 -1.71
C GLY A 29 -4.32 24.54 -1.79
N LEU A 30 -5.63 24.41 -2.03
CA LEU A 30 -6.29 23.12 -2.22
C LEU A 30 -5.74 22.36 -3.43
N ALA A 31 -5.54 23.03 -4.57
CA ALA A 31 -5.01 22.42 -5.79
C ALA A 31 -3.59 21.85 -5.60
N VAL A 32 -2.72 22.58 -4.90
CA VAL A 32 -1.36 22.13 -4.56
C VAL A 32 -1.42 20.89 -3.65
N ALA A 33 -2.29 20.91 -2.64
CA ALA A 33 -2.48 19.77 -1.74
C ALA A 33 -2.96 18.53 -2.52
N LEU A 34 -4.01 18.66 -3.32
CA LEU A 34 -4.56 17.55 -4.12
C LEU A 34 -3.53 16.96 -5.09
N ARG A 35 -2.67 17.80 -5.70
CA ARG A 35 -1.59 17.35 -6.58
C ARG A 35 -0.51 16.54 -5.84
N SER A 36 -0.23 16.88 -4.58
CA SER A 36 0.80 16.22 -3.76
C SER A 36 0.35 14.83 -3.29
N VAL A 37 -0.87 14.71 -2.76
CA VAL A 37 -1.35 13.42 -2.20
C VAL A 37 -1.89 12.48 -3.28
N ARG A 38 -2.25 13.02 -4.46
CA ARG A 38 -2.86 12.28 -5.59
C ARG A 38 -4.01 11.36 -5.13
N PRO A 39 -5.01 11.86 -4.37
CA PRO A 39 -6.01 11.02 -3.72
C PRO A 39 -6.90 10.26 -4.72
N PHE A 40 -6.99 10.77 -5.95
CA PHE A 40 -7.78 10.20 -7.03
C PHE A 40 -6.99 9.24 -7.94
N LYS A 41 -5.66 9.12 -7.77
CA LYS A 41 -4.83 8.34 -8.69
C LYS A 41 -4.86 6.86 -8.32
N LYS A 42 -5.21 6.04 -9.32
CA LYS A 42 -5.08 4.60 -9.27
C LYS A 42 -3.67 4.17 -9.69
N PHE A 43 -3.05 3.30 -8.90
CA PHE A 43 -1.71 2.80 -9.19
C PHE A 43 -1.80 1.57 -10.08
N SER A 44 -1.28 1.69 -11.29
CA SER A 44 -1.28 0.60 -12.30
C SER A 44 0.06 -0.13 -12.34
N THR A 45 1.15 0.56 -12.04
CA THR A 45 2.51 0.03 -12.08
C THR A 45 3.21 0.23 -10.74
N PRO A 46 4.17 -0.64 -10.36
CA PRO A 46 4.92 -0.49 -9.11
C PRO A 46 5.57 0.89 -8.97
N GLN A 47 6.15 1.40 -10.05
CA GLN A 47 6.80 2.72 -10.13
C GLN A 47 5.83 3.90 -9.98
N SER A 48 4.52 3.68 -10.22
CA SER A 48 3.52 4.73 -10.05
C SER A 48 3.24 5.07 -8.59
N VAL A 49 3.65 4.19 -7.66
CA VAL A 49 3.51 4.37 -6.22
C VAL A 49 4.53 5.39 -5.71
N PRO A 50 4.12 6.48 -5.05
CA PRO A 50 5.04 7.48 -4.54
C PRO A 50 5.99 6.89 -3.49
N SER A 51 7.26 7.28 -3.53
CA SER A 51 8.27 6.85 -2.53
C SER A 51 7.89 7.26 -1.10
N SER A 52 7.09 8.31 -0.92
CA SER A 52 6.55 8.71 0.38
C SER A 52 5.61 7.64 0.97
N PHE A 53 4.86 6.91 0.15
CA PHE A 53 3.97 5.84 0.60
C PHE A 53 4.79 4.63 1.08
N VAL A 54 5.87 4.33 0.38
CA VAL A 54 6.83 3.27 0.73
C VAL A 54 7.54 3.61 2.04
N LYS A 55 8.11 4.83 2.15
CA LYS A 55 8.82 5.30 3.36
C LYS A 55 7.93 5.38 4.59
N LYS A 56 6.66 5.77 4.42
CA LYS A 56 5.69 5.90 5.53
C LYS A 56 4.87 4.63 5.78
N HIS A 57 5.06 3.57 4.98
CA HIS A 57 4.27 2.33 5.04
C HIS A 57 2.76 2.57 5.02
N VAL A 58 2.30 3.48 4.14
CA VAL A 58 0.89 3.86 4.04
C VAL A 58 0.07 2.64 3.61
N THR A 59 -0.97 2.32 4.38
CA THR A 59 -1.86 1.21 4.06
C THR A 59 -2.66 1.53 2.81
N LEU A 60 -2.49 0.70 1.79
CA LEU A 60 -3.25 0.71 0.56
C LEU A 60 -4.36 -0.34 0.60
N HIS A 61 -5.39 -0.12 -0.19
CA HIS A 61 -6.57 -0.98 -0.27
C HIS A 61 -6.81 -1.38 -1.73
N GLY A 62 -7.30 -2.59 -1.94
CA GLY A 62 -7.65 -3.06 -3.28
C GLY A 62 -8.38 -4.39 -3.26
N ARG A 63 -8.76 -4.88 -4.43
CA ARG A 63 -9.34 -6.21 -4.62
C ARG A 63 -8.38 -7.08 -5.41
N VAL A 64 -8.16 -8.32 -4.98
CA VAL A 64 -7.36 -9.25 -5.78
C VAL A 64 -8.21 -9.76 -6.93
N MET A 65 -7.76 -9.51 -8.16
CA MET A 65 -8.44 -9.98 -9.36
C MET A 65 -7.87 -11.31 -9.81
N GLU A 66 -6.55 -11.47 -9.72
CA GLU A 66 -5.84 -12.65 -10.19
C GLU A 66 -4.60 -12.94 -9.33
N VAL A 67 -4.17 -14.20 -9.35
CA VAL A 67 -2.97 -14.70 -8.68
C VAL A 67 -2.08 -15.31 -9.76
N GLU A 68 -0.88 -14.77 -9.90
CA GLU A 68 0.12 -15.25 -10.85
C GLU A 68 0.76 -16.57 -10.36
N PRO A 69 1.25 -17.42 -11.28
CA PRO A 69 1.99 -18.63 -10.93
C PRO A 69 3.27 -18.34 -10.13
N SER A 70 3.82 -17.14 -10.24
CA SER A 70 4.98 -16.68 -9.47
C SER A 70 4.65 -16.36 -8.00
N GLY A 71 3.37 -16.37 -7.60
CA GLY A 71 2.92 -15.96 -6.27
C GLY A 71 2.64 -14.47 -6.15
N GLU A 72 2.76 -13.71 -7.23
CA GLU A 72 2.33 -12.31 -7.31
C GLU A 72 0.80 -12.19 -7.39
N LEU A 73 0.27 -11.11 -6.86
CA LEU A 73 -1.16 -10.82 -6.84
C LEU A 73 -1.45 -9.63 -7.74
N LYS A 74 -2.35 -9.79 -8.70
CA LYS A 74 -2.87 -8.69 -9.50
C LYS A 74 -4.01 -8.02 -8.73
N VAL A 75 -3.72 -6.84 -8.21
CA VAL A 75 -4.61 -6.11 -7.32
C VAL A 75 -5.21 -4.91 -8.04
N ASP A 76 -6.53 -4.87 -8.11
CA ASP A 76 -7.28 -3.68 -8.46
C ASP A 76 -7.28 -2.72 -7.25
N HIS A 77 -6.40 -1.71 -7.30
CA HIS A 77 -6.23 -0.77 -6.20
C HIS A 77 -7.36 0.26 -6.13
N PHE A 78 -7.87 0.53 -4.92
CA PHE A 78 -8.86 1.58 -4.69
C PHE A 78 -8.17 2.91 -4.33
N PRO A 79 -8.33 3.97 -5.14
CA PRO A 79 -7.89 5.30 -4.73
C PRO A 79 -8.61 5.75 -3.46
N ILE A 80 -8.05 6.74 -2.76
CA ILE A 80 -8.67 7.33 -1.56
C ILE A 80 -10.06 7.89 -1.92
N TRP A 81 -10.17 8.48 -3.12
CA TRP A 81 -11.42 8.94 -3.67
C TRP A 81 -11.59 8.44 -5.12
N PRO A 82 -12.49 7.48 -5.40
CA PRO A 82 -12.70 6.98 -6.75
C PRO A 82 -13.40 8.03 -7.63
N LEU A 83 -12.96 8.15 -8.88
CA LEU A 83 -13.64 8.95 -9.90
C LEU A 83 -14.42 8.03 -10.86
N PRO A 84 -15.60 8.46 -11.36
CA PRO A 84 -16.32 7.72 -12.38
C PRO A 84 -15.49 7.64 -13.67
N GLY A 85 -15.52 6.49 -14.35
CA GLY A 85 -14.83 6.28 -15.63
C GLY A 85 -13.33 5.95 -15.54
N GLN A 86 -12.79 5.67 -14.35
CA GLN A 86 -11.41 5.18 -14.24
C GLN A 86 -11.25 3.77 -14.83
N SER A 87 -10.20 3.58 -15.62
CA SER A 87 -9.88 2.27 -16.19
C SER A 87 -9.54 1.24 -15.12
N SER A 88 -9.86 -0.03 -15.41
CA SER A 88 -9.40 -1.18 -14.64
C SER A 88 -7.91 -1.36 -14.86
N SER A 89 -7.09 -0.93 -13.91
CA SER A 89 -5.67 -1.23 -13.90
C SER A 89 -5.31 -2.14 -12.73
N LEU A 90 -4.44 -3.11 -13.02
CA LEU A 90 -4.05 -4.14 -12.07
C LEU A 90 -2.60 -3.91 -11.65
N LEU A 91 -2.40 -3.69 -10.35
CA LEU A 91 -1.08 -3.54 -9.75
C LEU A 91 -0.53 -4.91 -9.35
N SER A 92 0.66 -5.28 -9.83
CA SER A 92 1.35 -6.49 -9.36
C SER A 92 1.89 -6.26 -7.94
N VAL A 93 1.44 -7.06 -6.98
CA VAL A 93 1.81 -6.98 -5.57
C VAL A 93 2.39 -8.31 -5.13
N GLN A 94 3.58 -8.28 -4.54
CA GLN A 94 4.22 -9.46 -3.96
C GLN A 94 4.21 -9.37 -2.44
N ILE A 95 3.93 -10.49 -1.76
CA ILE A 95 4.06 -10.56 -0.30
C ILE A 95 5.55 -10.62 0.04
N ASP A 96 6.01 -9.63 0.77
CA ASP A 96 7.42 -9.52 1.14
C ASP A 96 7.82 -10.49 2.27
N SER A 97 9.12 -10.77 2.37
CA SER A 97 9.74 -11.60 3.41
C SER A 97 9.33 -13.08 3.40
N ILE A 98 8.58 -13.53 2.40
CA ILE A 98 8.25 -14.94 2.20
C ILE A 98 8.67 -15.41 0.81
N GLN A 99 9.00 -16.69 0.71
CA GLN A 99 9.22 -17.41 -0.53
C GLN A 99 8.05 -18.39 -0.73
N THR A 100 7.27 -18.16 -1.78
CA THR A 100 6.14 -19.00 -2.16
C THR A 100 6.64 -20.31 -2.76
N VAL A 101 6.12 -21.44 -2.29
CA VAL A 101 6.43 -22.78 -2.81
C VAL A 101 5.15 -23.44 -3.31
N GLY A 102 5.22 -24.17 -4.44
CA GLY A 102 4.18 -25.03 -5.02
C GLY A 102 2.71 -24.68 -4.69
N LEU A 103 2.21 -25.24 -3.58
CA LEU A 103 0.81 -25.13 -3.12
C LEU A 103 0.35 -23.72 -2.72
N SER A 104 1.28 -22.78 -2.50
CA SER A 104 0.97 -21.41 -2.10
C SER A 104 0.06 -20.67 -3.07
N THR A 105 0.23 -20.85 -4.39
CA THR A 105 -0.58 -20.17 -5.42
C THR A 105 -2.01 -20.68 -5.46
N ALA A 106 -2.21 -22.00 -5.33
CA ALA A 106 -3.54 -22.62 -5.25
C ALA A 106 -4.29 -22.14 -3.99
N TRP A 107 -3.60 -22.11 -2.85
CA TRP A 107 -4.18 -21.59 -1.61
C TRP A 107 -4.50 -20.09 -1.72
N LEU A 108 -3.60 -19.28 -2.28
CA LEU A 108 -3.82 -17.84 -2.50
C LEU A 108 -5.00 -17.58 -3.44
N SER A 109 -5.12 -18.36 -4.51
CA SER A 109 -6.23 -18.29 -5.45
C SER A 109 -7.56 -18.61 -4.77
N THR A 110 -7.56 -19.57 -3.83
CA THR A 110 -8.79 -19.97 -3.11
C THR A 110 -9.18 -18.96 -2.04
N VAL A 111 -8.22 -18.45 -1.26
CA VAL A 111 -8.49 -17.61 -0.08
C VAL A 111 -8.58 -16.12 -0.42
N VAL A 112 -7.80 -15.65 -1.38
CA VAL A 112 -7.59 -14.21 -1.59
C VAL A 112 -8.25 -13.69 -2.86
N LYS A 113 -8.42 -14.51 -3.91
CA LYS A 113 -9.05 -14.09 -5.17
C LYS A 113 -10.46 -13.53 -4.92
N GLY A 114 -10.77 -12.40 -5.52
CA GLY A 114 -12.05 -11.70 -5.36
C GLY A 114 -12.20 -10.92 -4.05
N SER A 115 -11.32 -11.12 -3.07
CA SER A 115 -11.41 -10.49 -1.75
C SER A 115 -10.82 -9.08 -1.73
N LYS A 116 -11.39 -8.21 -0.89
CA LYS A 116 -10.81 -6.90 -0.57
C LYS A 116 -9.65 -7.08 0.41
N ILE A 117 -8.50 -6.50 0.09
CA ILE A 117 -7.27 -6.67 0.84
C ILE A 117 -6.67 -5.33 1.25
N LYS A 118 -6.00 -5.35 2.40
CA LYS A 118 -5.13 -4.27 2.87
C LYS A 118 -3.67 -4.71 2.70
N PHE A 119 -2.82 -3.81 2.25
CA PHE A 119 -1.40 -4.07 2.06
C PHE A 119 -0.58 -2.81 2.30
N GLN A 120 0.65 -2.95 2.81
CA GLN A 120 1.54 -1.83 3.08
C GLN A 120 2.81 -1.96 2.23
N PRO A 121 3.12 -1.00 1.34
CA PRO A 121 4.31 -1.07 0.51
C PRO A 121 5.58 -0.92 1.35
N ILE A 122 6.61 -1.67 0.98
CA ILE A 122 7.92 -1.68 1.65
C ILE A 122 9.04 -1.36 0.67
N ALA A 123 8.97 -1.94 -0.52
CA ALA A 123 9.94 -1.73 -1.58
C ALA A 123 9.23 -1.78 -2.93
N VAL A 124 9.80 -1.07 -3.90
CA VAL A 124 9.34 -1.08 -5.28
C VAL A 124 10.38 -1.88 -6.06
N ASN A 125 9.97 -3.00 -6.64
CA ASN A 125 10.79 -3.74 -7.60
C ASN A 125 10.29 -3.44 -9.02
N ASP A 126 11.06 -3.83 -10.03
CA ASP A 126 10.74 -3.53 -11.43
C ASP A 126 9.39 -4.13 -11.86
N ASN A 127 9.11 -5.37 -11.46
CA ASN A 127 7.93 -6.12 -11.87
C ASN A 127 6.77 -6.06 -10.87
N ALA A 128 7.08 -5.96 -9.57
CA ALA A 128 6.09 -6.06 -8.50
C ALA A 128 6.38 -5.14 -7.32
N LEU A 129 5.32 -4.73 -6.65
CA LEU A 129 5.40 -3.96 -5.40
C LEU A 129 5.51 -4.91 -4.21
N SER A 130 6.66 -4.93 -3.53
CA SER A 130 6.86 -5.68 -2.28
C SER A 130 6.05 -5.06 -1.15
N CYS A 131 5.17 -5.85 -0.54
CA CYS A 131 4.24 -5.39 0.48
C CYS A 131 4.15 -6.30 1.70
N ILE A 132 3.89 -5.70 2.88
CA ILE A 132 3.49 -6.44 4.09
C ILE A 132 2.01 -6.79 3.97
N ARG A 133 1.72 -8.08 4.09
CA ARG A 133 0.35 -8.61 4.23
C ARG A 133 0.31 -9.59 5.40
N LYS A 134 0.35 -9.04 6.60
CA LYS A 134 0.48 -9.78 7.86
C LYS A 134 -0.39 -11.03 7.95
N ASN A 135 -1.71 -10.90 7.73
CA ASN A 135 -2.65 -12.02 7.90
C ASN A 135 -2.38 -13.17 6.92
N VAL A 136 -2.10 -12.85 5.65
CA VAL A 136 -1.91 -13.85 4.59
C VAL A 136 -0.50 -14.45 4.66
N GLY A 137 0.52 -13.63 4.89
CA GLY A 137 1.90 -14.08 5.04
C GLY A 137 2.08 -15.02 6.23
N LEU A 138 1.53 -14.67 7.40
CA LEU A 138 1.60 -15.53 8.59
C LEU A 138 0.88 -16.86 8.37
N GLN A 139 -0.30 -16.85 7.73
CA GLN A 139 -1.03 -18.08 7.44
C GLN A 139 -0.26 -19.00 6.50
N LEU A 140 0.26 -18.47 5.40
CA LEU A 140 1.08 -19.25 4.45
C LEU A 140 2.28 -19.91 5.12
N VAL A 141 3.02 -19.17 5.94
CA VAL A 141 4.18 -19.71 6.67
C VAL A 141 3.74 -20.72 7.72
N SER A 142 2.68 -20.44 8.48
CA SER A 142 2.19 -21.34 9.52
C SER A 142 1.67 -22.68 9.00
N LEU A 143 1.17 -22.71 7.75
CA LEU A 143 0.72 -23.92 7.05
C LEU A 143 1.88 -24.67 6.38
N GLY A 144 3.09 -24.09 6.36
CA GLY A 144 4.24 -24.66 5.64
C GLY A 144 4.13 -24.52 4.12
N PHE A 145 3.34 -23.57 3.60
CA PHE A 145 3.23 -23.28 2.16
C PHE A 145 4.21 -22.18 1.69
N ALA A 146 4.92 -21.56 2.63
CA ALA A 146 5.98 -20.60 2.35
C ALA A 146 7.07 -20.68 3.43
N SER A 147 8.31 -20.36 3.04
CA SER A 147 9.44 -20.14 3.95
C SER A 147 9.74 -18.65 4.10
N VAL A 148 10.41 -18.26 5.17
CA VAL A 148 10.80 -16.87 5.45
C VAL A 148 12.11 -16.55 4.73
N LYS A 149 12.13 -15.44 3.97
CA LYS A 149 13.34 -14.96 3.30
C LYS A 149 14.32 -14.34 4.31
N PRO A 150 15.63 -14.27 3.98
CA PRO A 150 16.58 -13.52 4.78
C PRO A 150 16.13 -12.06 4.99
N ILE A 151 16.38 -11.54 6.20
CA ILE A 151 15.94 -10.19 6.57
C ILE A 151 16.61 -9.14 5.68
N HIS A 152 15.83 -8.17 5.20
CA HIS A 152 16.36 -7.01 4.54
C HIS A 152 16.95 -6.02 5.57
N THR A 153 18.27 -5.99 5.73
CA THR A 153 18.97 -5.08 6.66
C THR A 153 18.76 -3.59 6.36
N SER A 154 18.37 -3.25 5.13
CA SER A 154 18.01 -1.89 4.72
C SER A 154 16.66 -1.42 5.27
N LEU A 155 15.77 -2.34 5.61
CA LEU A 155 14.41 -2.06 6.07
C LEU A 155 14.34 -2.10 7.60
N LYS A 156 14.71 -0.99 8.26
CA LYS A 156 14.80 -0.89 9.72
C LYS A 156 13.50 -0.42 10.42
N SER A 157 12.35 -0.45 9.74
CA SER A 157 11.13 0.06 10.36
C SER A 157 10.65 -0.88 11.49
N LYS A 158 10.20 -0.30 12.62
CA LYS A 158 9.70 -1.08 13.77
C LYS A 158 8.54 -2.01 13.38
N LEU A 159 7.71 -1.56 12.44
CA LEU A 159 6.58 -2.34 11.91
C LEU A 159 7.09 -3.56 11.15
N TYR A 160 8.06 -3.38 10.25
CA TYR A 160 8.67 -4.47 9.49
C TYR A 160 9.35 -5.49 10.41
N LEU A 161 10.17 -5.04 11.36
CA LEU A 161 10.86 -5.92 12.30
C LEU A 161 9.88 -6.75 13.15
N LYS A 162 8.77 -6.15 13.58
CA LYS A 162 7.71 -6.88 14.30
C LYS A 162 7.08 -7.95 13.41
N TYR A 163 6.70 -7.59 12.19
CA TYR A 163 6.15 -8.53 11.22
C TYR A 163 7.12 -9.70 10.94
N TYR A 164 8.39 -9.40 10.73
CA TYR A 164 9.42 -10.39 10.46
C TYR A 164 9.62 -11.37 11.62
N LYS A 165 9.66 -10.88 12.87
CA LYS A 165 9.73 -11.75 14.05
C LYS A 165 8.53 -12.70 14.16
N GLU A 166 7.34 -12.22 13.83
CA GLU A 166 6.14 -13.05 13.84
C GLU A 166 6.15 -14.11 12.72
N LEU A 167 6.72 -13.79 11.55
CA LEU A 167 6.94 -14.78 10.49
C LEU A 167 7.89 -15.89 10.95
N LEU A 168 9.03 -15.54 11.55
CA LEU A 168 9.98 -16.53 12.07
C LEU A 168 9.35 -17.44 13.13
N ALA A 169 8.54 -16.87 14.03
CA ALA A 169 7.81 -17.66 15.03
C ALA A 169 6.77 -18.60 14.39
N ALA A 170 6.14 -18.18 13.29
CA ALA A 170 5.22 -19.03 12.54
C ALA A 170 5.96 -20.16 11.79
N GLU A 171 7.16 -19.88 11.29
CA GLU A 171 8.02 -20.86 10.60
C GLU A 171 8.52 -21.93 11.57
N ASP A 172 9.09 -21.54 12.70
CA ASP A 172 9.54 -22.46 13.77
C ASP A 172 8.38 -23.36 14.24
N LYS A 173 7.16 -22.82 14.31
CA LYS A 173 5.97 -23.61 14.64
C LYS A 173 5.59 -24.61 13.53
N ALA A 174 5.72 -24.23 12.27
CA ALA A 174 5.43 -25.11 11.14
C ALA A 174 6.47 -26.25 11.04
N GLU A 175 7.74 -25.92 11.29
CA GLU A 175 8.85 -26.87 11.32
C GLU A 175 8.70 -27.89 12.46
N LYS A 176 8.44 -27.44 13.69
CA LYS A 176 8.15 -28.32 14.83
C LYS A 176 6.97 -29.27 14.61
N LYS A 177 6.02 -28.85 13.77
CA LYS A 177 4.83 -29.63 13.43
C LYS A 177 4.99 -30.45 12.15
N LYS A 178 6.15 -30.41 11.50
CA LYS A 178 6.43 -31.09 10.21
C LYS A 178 5.36 -30.79 9.15
N LEU A 179 4.93 -29.53 9.04
CA LEU A 179 3.86 -29.13 8.11
C LEU A 179 4.41 -28.74 6.73
N GLY A 180 3.70 -29.11 5.67
CA GLY A 180 3.97 -28.64 4.30
C GLY A 180 5.39 -28.96 3.86
N ILE A 181 6.17 -27.94 3.49
CA ILE A 181 7.57 -28.09 3.06
C ILE A 181 8.53 -28.63 4.13
N TRP A 182 8.08 -28.71 5.39
CA TRP A 182 8.87 -29.19 6.53
C TRP A 182 8.60 -30.66 6.87
N ASN A 183 7.75 -31.34 6.12
CA ASN A 183 7.40 -32.74 6.39
C ASN A 183 8.59 -33.70 6.18
N ASP A 184 9.46 -33.38 5.22
CA ASP A 184 10.54 -34.28 4.75
C ASP A 184 11.94 -33.81 5.18
N LYS A 185 12.02 -32.85 6.11
CA LYS A 185 13.30 -32.44 6.71
C LYS A 185 13.53 -33.28 7.97
N ASP A 186 14.29 -34.35 7.78
CA ASP A 186 14.80 -35.20 8.86
C ASP A 186 16.04 -34.62 9.53
#